data_AF-A0AAQ3NYE2-F1
#
_entry.id   AF-A0AAQ3NYE2-F1
#
_cell.length_a   1.000
_cell.length_b   1.000
_cell.length_c   1.000
_cell.angle_alpha   90.00
_cell.angle_beta   90.00
_cell.angle_gamma   90.00
#
_symmetry.space_group_name_H-M   'P 1'
#
loop_
_entity.id
_entity.type
_entity.pdbx_description
1 polymer ?
#
loop_
_entity_poly.entity_id
_entity_poly.type
_entity_poly.pdbx_seq_one_letter_code
_entity_poly.pdbx_strand_id
1 'polypeptide(L)'
;MTMFIEPKYYDFFTRNMLPLQHYWPISIRNMCEEIKYAVDWGNSHLHIAEAIGQRGTNYVVENLKMKFVYDYMFHLLNEYAKLMKFKPAIPTEAVETCAESMVCSVRGLKKRLFVESIVTSPSETPPCTIPPPYTPQTLEEFLQQKQDLLNQSRITSTTFLKTIIIFNKPQLQFPLNCTDKNTAATCSSYYPTTLEFDGDSTTSCPDYFRWIHEDLKPWKSTGITRDMVERGRNVSHFRLVIVNGKVYVQKLGKVYQTRDVFTIWGILQLLRLYPGKIPDLDLMFQCGDKTVILKKNFQGPEALSPPPVFHYCGDEISHDIVFPDWSFWGWPEINIGPWETTLHNILEGNKKTKWIDRGNPAVANIRRELMKCNPTKQQDWNARIESITQVIGNGGTEYILENLKLKYVYDYMFHLLNDYAKLLKYKPTIPEGAIEMCSESMACPVQGLQKSFMEESMVNSPSDTPPCAMPSPHTPQTLKQFLQEKENLIEQVKKKSVNNLLV
;
A
#
# COMPACT_ATOMS: atom_id res chain seq x y z
N MET A 1 20.95 -20.14 15.46
CA MET A 1 21.21 -20.17 14.01
C MET A 1 19.97 -20.61 13.28
N THR A 2 19.60 -19.91 12.21
CA THR A 2 18.52 -20.37 11.32
C THR A 2 19.09 -21.22 10.20
N MET A 3 18.44 -22.32 9.85
CA MET A 3 18.75 -23.13 8.67
C MET A 3 17.69 -22.94 7.58
N PHE A 4 18.11 -22.93 6.31
CA PHE A 4 17.22 -22.82 5.15
C PHE A 4 17.48 -23.93 4.13
N ILE A 5 16.44 -24.72 3.84
CA ILE A 5 16.48 -25.66 2.73
C ILE A 5 16.40 -24.86 1.43
N GLU A 6 17.43 -24.96 0.57
CA GLU A 6 17.58 -24.18 -0.67
C GLU A 6 16.29 -24.17 -1.51
N PRO A 7 15.57 -23.05 -1.61
CA PRO A 7 14.23 -23.05 -2.18
C PRO A 7 14.28 -23.04 -3.70
N LYS A 8 13.49 -23.91 -4.34
CA LYS A 8 13.32 -23.93 -5.80
C LYS A 8 12.56 -22.69 -6.34
N TYR A 9 11.96 -21.90 -5.45
CA TYR A 9 11.10 -20.75 -5.77
C TYR A 9 11.31 -19.64 -4.75
N TYR A 10 11.44 -18.39 -5.23
CA TYR A 10 11.62 -17.21 -4.38
C TYR A 10 10.35 -16.34 -4.39
N ASP A 11 9.83 -16.08 -3.21
CA ASP A 11 8.90 -14.99 -2.88
C ASP A 11 9.61 -13.62 -2.91
N PHE A 12 8.94 -12.52 -2.52
CA PHE A 12 9.42 -11.16 -2.81
C PHE A 12 10.58 -10.64 -1.93
N PHE A 13 11.19 -11.48 -1.09
CA PHE A 13 12.33 -11.11 -0.24
C PHE A 13 13.50 -12.09 -0.23
N THR A 14 13.27 -13.41 -0.44
CA THR A 14 14.31 -14.44 -0.16
C THR A 14 15.58 -14.17 -0.98
N ARG A 15 15.35 -13.49 -2.10
CA ARG A 15 16.25 -12.72 -2.96
C ARG A 15 17.30 -11.90 -2.18
N ASN A 16 16.91 -11.05 -1.23
CA ASN A 16 17.79 -10.19 -0.42
C ASN A 16 18.31 -10.84 0.89
N MET A 17 17.82 -12.03 1.29
CA MET A 17 18.50 -12.77 2.37
C MET A 17 19.83 -13.35 1.89
N LEU A 18 20.90 -13.13 2.66
CA LEU A 18 22.24 -13.64 2.39
C LEU A 18 22.57 -14.87 3.25
N PRO A 19 23.15 -15.95 2.69
CA PRO A 19 23.66 -17.08 3.45
C PRO A 19 24.89 -16.68 4.29
N LEU A 20 25.14 -17.40 5.38
CA LEU A 20 26.08 -17.09 6.48
C LEU A 20 25.93 -15.71 7.15
N GLN A 21 25.18 -14.77 6.57
CA GLN A 21 24.84 -13.51 7.22
C GLN A 21 23.48 -13.61 7.92
N HIS A 22 22.44 -14.05 7.20
CA HIS A 22 21.05 -14.09 7.69
C HIS A 22 20.51 -15.52 7.89
N TYR A 23 21.13 -16.54 7.28
CA TYR A 23 20.78 -17.96 7.46
C TYR A 23 21.92 -18.92 7.10
N TRP A 24 21.85 -20.17 7.56
CA TRP A 24 22.71 -21.28 7.15
C TRP A 24 22.04 -22.09 6.02
N PRO A 25 22.64 -22.24 4.83
CA PRO A 25 22.05 -23.00 3.73
C PRO A 25 22.10 -24.52 3.97
N ILE A 26 21.09 -25.23 3.46
CA ILE A 26 20.95 -26.69 3.49
C ILE A 26 20.50 -27.15 2.10
N SER A 27 21.30 -27.94 1.39
CA SER A 27 20.93 -28.42 0.07
C SER A 27 19.88 -29.52 0.11
N ILE A 28 18.99 -29.54 -0.89
CA ILE A 28 17.97 -30.58 -1.05
C ILE A 28 18.62 -31.96 -1.32
N ARG A 29 19.85 -32.01 -1.85
CA ARG A 29 20.49 -33.26 -2.31
C ARG A 29 20.97 -34.14 -1.15
N ASN A 30 21.73 -33.58 -0.22
CA ASN A 30 22.31 -34.28 0.94
C ASN A 30 21.69 -33.79 2.26
N MET A 31 20.40 -33.42 2.22
CA MET A 31 19.70 -32.64 3.24
C MET A 31 19.96 -33.08 4.69
N CYS A 32 19.88 -34.38 5.01
CA CYS A 32 20.07 -34.84 6.39
C CYS A 32 21.55 -34.72 6.85
N GLU A 33 22.51 -34.98 5.98
CA GLU A 33 23.95 -34.87 6.31
C GLU A 33 24.36 -33.40 6.49
N GLU A 34 23.85 -32.51 5.63
CA GLU A 34 24.10 -31.07 5.75
C GLU A 34 23.41 -30.46 6.98
N ILE A 35 22.22 -30.93 7.38
CA ILE A 35 21.58 -30.55 8.65
C ILE A 35 22.46 -30.99 9.83
N LYS A 36 22.96 -32.22 9.83
CA LYS A 36 23.86 -32.67 10.90
C LYS A 36 25.14 -31.84 10.96
N TYR A 37 25.77 -31.55 9.81
CA TYR A 37 26.97 -30.71 9.76
C TYR A 37 26.71 -29.28 10.27
N ALA A 38 25.59 -28.66 9.86
CA ALA A 38 25.18 -27.35 10.34
C ALA A 38 25.00 -27.30 11.87
N VAL A 39 24.46 -28.38 12.45
CA VAL A 39 24.25 -28.52 13.89
C VAL A 39 25.57 -28.71 14.64
N ASP A 40 26.43 -29.62 14.19
CA ASP A 40 27.73 -29.86 14.83
C ASP A 40 28.64 -28.62 14.74
N TRP A 41 28.60 -27.88 13.63
CA TRP A 41 29.26 -26.58 13.48
C TRP A 41 28.63 -25.51 14.40
N GLY A 42 27.29 -25.42 14.43
CA GLY A 42 26.58 -24.42 15.23
C GLY A 42 26.82 -24.59 16.74
N ASN A 43 26.88 -25.82 17.23
CA ASN A 43 27.18 -26.17 18.62
C ASN A 43 28.64 -25.87 19.01
N SER A 44 29.57 -25.88 18.06
CA SER A 44 30.98 -25.51 18.29
C SER A 44 31.25 -24.01 18.10
N HIS A 45 30.40 -23.29 17.37
CA HIS A 45 30.55 -21.86 17.04
C HIS A 45 29.39 -21.01 17.57
N LEU A 46 28.94 -21.29 18.81
CA LEU A 46 27.70 -20.76 19.41
C LEU A 46 27.47 -19.26 19.19
N HIS A 47 28.48 -18.40 19.38
CA HIS A 47 28.34 -16.95 19.23
C HIS A 47 28.12 -16.51 17.77
N ILE A 48 28.72 -17.20 16.79
CA ILE A 48 28.49 -16.95 15.36
C ILE A 48 27.13 -17.52 14.96
N ALA A 49 26.82 -18.73 15.43
CA ALA A 49 25.54 -19.40 15.23
C ALA A 49 24.36 -18.59 15.81
N GLU A 50 24.56 -17.93 16.94
CA GLU A 50 23.64 -16.94 17.50
C GLU A 50 23.57 -15.69 16.61
N ALA A 51 24.70 -15.05 16.28
CA ALA A 51 24.72 -13.83 15.48
C ALA A 51 24.12 -14.00 14.07
N ILE A 52 24.21 -15.18 13.43
CA ILE A 52 23.48 -15.52 12.20
C ILE A 52 21.98 -15.59 12.45
N GLY A 53 21.57 -16.20 13.58
CA GLY A 53 20.17 -16.24 14.00
C GLY A 53 19.61 -14.86 14.34
N GLN A 54 20.41 -13.99 14.98
CA GLN A 54 20.03 -12.62 15.32
C GLN A 54 20.00 -11.72 14.08
N ARG A 55 21.02 -11.69 13.22
CA ARG A 55 20.99 -10.95 11.94
C ARG A 55 19.88 -11.43 11.03
N GLY A 56 19.63 -12.74 11.00
CA GLY A 56 18.41 -13.32 10.45
C GLY A 56 17.18 -12.65 11.07
N THR A 57 16.96 -12.82 12.38
CA THR A 57 15.83 -12.29 13.16
C THR A 57 15.69 -10.76 13.15
N ASN A 58 16.73 -10.00 12.81
CA ASN A 58 16.70 -8.55 12.67
C ASN A 58 16.38 -8.14 11.23
N TYR A 59 17.03 -8.71 10.22
CA TYR A 59 16.59 -8.54 8.83
C TYR A 59 15.10 -8.96 8.68
N VAL A 60 14.68 -10.03 9.35
CA VAL A 60 13.30 -10.40 9.69
C VAL A 60 12.47 -9.29 10.37
N VAL A 61 12.92 -8.77 11.53
CA VAL A 61 12.19 -7.80 12.39
C VAL A 61 12.24 -6.37 11.86
N GLU A 62 13.02 -6.09 10.82
CA GLU A 62 13.27 -4.75 10.25
C GLU A 62 12.90 -4.65 8.76
N ASN A 63 13.03 -5.70 7.96
CA ASN A 63 12.80 -5.69 6.51
C ASN A 63 11.55 -6.52 6.10
N LEU A 64 10.36 -6.18 6.65
CA LEU A 64 9.08 -6.90 6.44
C LEU A 64 7.71 -6.28 6.91
N LYS A 65 7.29 -6.56 8.15
CA LYS A 65 5.92 -6.67 8.75
C LYS A 65 4.82 -7.26 7.83
N MET A 66 3.67 -6.60 7.79
CA MET A 66 2.82 -6.42 6.62
C MET A 66 3.18 -5.09 5.92
N LYS A 67 4.33 -4.52 6.30
CA LYS A 67 4.64 -3.08 6.27
C LYS A 67 5.39 -2.72 5.00
N PHE A 68 6.57 -3.29 4.78
CA PHE A 68 7.12 -3.37 3.43
C PHE A 68 6.28 -4.30 2.51
N VAL A 69 5.25 -5.02 2.99
CA VAL A 69 4.43 -5.95 2.16
C VAL A 69 3.38 -5.25 1.29
N TYR A 70 2.39 -4.60 1.92
CA TYR A 70 1.30 -3.93 1.18
C TYR A 70 1.82 -2.83 0.25
N ASP A 71 3.02 -2.31 0.52
CA ASP A 71 3.58 -1.26 -0.31
C ASP A 71 4.78 -1.64 -1.16
N TYR A 72 5.45 -2.78 -0.90
CA TYR A 72 6.10 -3.49 -2.01
C TYR A 72 5.03 -3.78 -3.08
N MET A 73 3.81 -4.18 -2.68
CA MET A 73 2.66 -4.26 -3.59
C MET A 73 2.25 -2.88 -4.13
N PHE A 74 2.18 -1.82 -3.31
CA PHE A 74 1.87 -0.46 -3.77
C PHE A 74 2.84 0.03 -4.85
N HIS A 75 4.15 -0.02 -4.64
CA HIS A 75 5.14 0.36 -5.66
C HIS A 75 5.19 -0.67 -6.81
N LEU A 76 4.97 -1.96 -6.57
CA LEU A 76 4.88 -2.95 -7.65
C LEU A 76 3.69 -2.66 -8.58
N LEU A 77 2.56 -2.17 -8.06
CA LEU A 77 1.37 -1.77 -8.82
C LEU A 77 1.50 -0.35 -9.40
N ASN A 78 1.94 0.61 -8.60
CA ASN A 78 2.14 1.99 -9.02
C ASN A 78 3.22 2.04 -10.09
N GLU A 79 4.42 1.53 -9.87
CA GLU A 79 5.46 1.58 -10.89
C GLU A 79 5.14 0.74 -12.14
N TYR A 80 4.14 -0.16 -12.07
CA TYR A 80 3.53 -0.73 -13.26
C TYR A 80 2.84 0.41 -14.03
N ALA A 81 2.02 1.23 -13.36
CA ALA A 81 1.30 2.42 -13.86
C ALA A 81 2.12 3.48 -14.65
N LYS A 82 3.46 3.46 -14.66
CA LYS A 82 4.33 4.40 -15.45
C LYS A 82 4.69 3.79 -16.80
N LEU A 83 4.85 2.45 -16.86
CA LEU A 83 4.89 1.72 -18.14
C LEU A 83 3.63 2.05 -18.94
N MET A 84 2.57 2.05 -18.13
CA MET A 84 1.16 1.94 -18.34
C MET A 84 0.51 3.25 -18.81
N LYS A 85 0.20 3.27 -20.10
CA LYS A 85 -0.51 4.37 -20.76
C LYS A 85 -2.06 4.13 -20.77
N PHE A 86 -2.65 3.24 -19.94
CA PHE A 86 -4.07 2.87 -19.59
C PHE A 86 -4.36 3.11 -18.11
N LYS A 87 -5.52 2.59 -17.73
CA LYS A 87 -6.37 2.90 -16.59
C LYS A 87 -7.56 1.88 -16.82
N PRO A 88 -7.65 0.73 -16.09
CA PRO A 88 -7.96 -0.70 -16.48
C PRO A 88 -9.25 -1.33 -17.14
N ALA A 89 -10.41 -0.69 -17.26
CA ALA A 89 -11.78 -1.14 -17.68
C ALA A 89 -12.49 -2.34 -16.98
N ILE A 90 -13.57 -2.08 -16.20
CA ILE A 90 -14.40 -3.08 -15.45
C ILE A 90 -14.89 -4.22 -16.36
N PRO A 91 -14.84 -5.50 -15.96
CA PRO A 91 -15.51 -6.58 -16.68
C PRO A 91 -16.92 -6.83 -16.12
N THR A 92 -17.82 -7.32 -16.96
CA THR A 92 -19.24 -7.51 -16.65
C THR A 92 -19.56 -8.67 -15.70
N GLU A 93 -18.62 -9.59 -15.47
CA GLU A 93 -18.79 -10.79 -14.62
C GLU A 93 -18.05 -10.72 -13.27
N ALA A 94 -17.46 -9.56 -12.91
CA ALA A 94 -16.78 -9.42 -11.62
C ALA A 94 -17.77 -9.50 -10.44
N VAL A 95 -17.75 -10.61 -9.71
CA VAL A 95 -18.27 -10.66 -8.35
C VAL A 95 -17.22 -10.04 -7.44
N GLU A 96 -17.38 -8.75 -7.19
CA GLU A 96 -16.56 -7.98 -6.27
C GLU A 96 -16.43 -8.73 -4.93
N THR A 97 -15.19 -9.03 -4.54
CA THR A 97 -14.86 -9.89 -3.40
C THR A 97 -14.00 -9.13 -2.39
N CYS A 98 -14.36 -9.24 -1.12
CA CYS A 98 -13.94 -8.29 -0.10
C CYS A 98 -14.07 -8.92 1.33
N ALA A 99 -13.16 -8.61 2.27
CA ALA A 99 -12.85 -9.42 3.47
C ALA A 99 -14.02 -9.98 4.36
N GLU A 100 -14.93 -9.22 5.00
CA GLU A 100 -16.06 -9.78 5.80
C GLU A 100 -17.20 -10.39 4.97
N SER A 101 -17.24 -10.23 3.64
CA SER A 101 -17.97 -11.21 2.81
C SER A 101 -17.37 -12.62 2.97
N MET A 102 -16.08 -12.72 3.27
CA MET A 102 -15.34 -13.94 3.59
C MET A 102 -15.41 -14.28 5.11
N VAL A 103 -15.43 -13.28 6.01
CA VAL A 103 -15.47 -13.46 7.48
C VAL A 103 -16.87 -13.76 8.04
N CYS A 104 -17.94 -13.15 7.53
CA CYS A 104 -19.33 -13.48 7.94
C CYS A 104 -19.75 -14.86 7.44
N SER A 105 -19.21 -15.29 6.31
CA SER A 105 -19.47 -16.60 5.69
C SER A 105 -18.83 -17.79 6.41
N VAL A 106 -18.09 -17.58 7.51
CA VAL A 106 -17.43 -18.65 8.27
C VAL A 106 -17.71 -18.59 9.77
N ARG A 107 -17.45 -19.70 10.48
CA ARG A 107 -17.62 -19.83 11.94
C ARG A 107 -16.37 -20.43 12.60
N GLY A 108 -16.30 -20.39 13.92
CA GLY A 108 -15.20 -20.96 14.71
C GLY A 108 -13.85 -20.31 14.40
N LEU A 109 -12.78 -21.12 14.36
CA LEU A 109 -11.40 -20.64 14.20
C LEU A 109 -11.19 -19.81 12.92
N LYS A 110 -11.83 -20.15 11.79
CA LYS A 110 -11.72 -19.37 10.55
C LYS A 110 -12.27 -17.95 10.70
N LYS A 111 -13.40 -17.78 11.40
CA LYS A 111 -13.95 -16.43 11.65
C LYS A 111 -12.99 -15.62 12.52
N ARG A 112 -12.46 -16.23 13.59
CA ARG A 112 -11.53 -15.57 14.50
C ARG A 112 -10.24 -15.14 13.79
N LEU A 113 -9.61 -16.03 13.03
CA LEU A 113 -8.39 -15.72 12.28
C LEU A 113 -8.61 -14.63 11.24
N PHE A 114 -9.74 -14.64 10.52
CA PHE A 114 -10.01 -13.54 9.61
C PHE A 114 -10.17 -12.20 10.36
N VAL A 115 -10.97 -12.14 11.44
CA VAL A 115 -11.09 -10.92 12.29
C VAL A 115 -9.75 -10.46 12.85
N GLU A 116 -8.88 -11.38 13.29
CA GLU A 116 -7.56 -11.07 13.84
C GLU A 116 -6.54 -10.61 12.76
N SER A 117 -6.75 -10.99 11.50
CA SER A 117 -5.94 -10.57 10.36
C SER A 117 -6.50 -9.37 9.60
N ILE A 118 -7.71 -8.91 9.95
CA ILE A 118 -8.45 -8.01 9.07
C ILE A 118 -7.87 -6.61 9.07
N VAL A 119 -8.07 -5.97 7.94
CA VAL A 119 -7.63 -4.62 7.64
C VAL A 119 -8.66 -3.63 8.22
N THR A 120 -9.05 -3.76 9.52
CA THR A 120 -9.64 -2.69 10.39
C THR A 120 -9.00 -1.30 10.25
N SER A 121 -7.91 -1.18 9.51
CA SER A 121 -7.43 0.02 8.87
C SER A 121 -6.58 -0.26 7.60
N PRO A 122 -6.50 0.72 6.68
CA PRO A 122 -5.50 0.99 5.57
C PRO A 122 -2.44 2.20 6.17
N SER A 123 -2.07 3.49 6.53
CA SER A 123 -0.85 3.85 7.30
C SER A 123 -0.77 5.22 7.97
N GLU A 124 0.37 5.56 8.58
CA GLU A 124 0.58 6.81 9.35
C GLU A 124 1.99 7.51 9.27
N THR A 125 2.99 7.16 8.43
CA THR A 125 4.31 7.90 8.38
C THR A 125 4.84 8.10 6.93
N PRO A 126 5.80 9.00 6.59
CA PRO A 126 6.05 9.53 5.21
C PRO A 126 6.70 8.57 4.13
N PRO A 127 6.09 8.32 2.94
CA PRO A 127 6.26 7.15 2.01
C PRO A 127 7.62 6.74 1.40
N CYS A 128 7.77 5.44 1.07
CA CYS A 128 9.09 4.87 0.81
C CYS A 128 9.53 5.10 -0.62
N THR A 129 10.65 5.80 -0.68
CA THR A 129 11.52 5.91 -1.84
C THR A 129 12.01 4.50 -2.17
N ILE A 130 11.57 3.96 -3.31
CA ILE A 130 12.17 2.73 -3.83
C ILE A 130 13.68 2.98 -3.98
N PRO A 131 14.57 2.06 -3.55
CA PRO A 131 15.99 2.22 -3.79
C PRO A 131 16.23 2.47 -5.28
N PRO A 132 17.10 3.42 -5.66
CA PRO A 132 17.35 3.71 -7.06
C PRO A 132 17.87 2.47 -7.78
N PRO A 133 17.65 2.36 -9.10
CA PRO A 133 18.01 1.19 -9.89
C PRO A 133 19.35 0.59 -9.53
N TYR A 134 19.39 -0.74 -9.35
CA TYR A 134 20.65 -1.45 -9.50
C TYR A 134 21.12 -1.23 -10.95
N THR A 135 22.17 -0.44 -11.13
CA THR A 135 22.84 -0.22 -12.42
C THR A 135 23.35 -1.55 -12.96
N PRO A 136 23.64 -1.73 -14.26
CA PRO A 136 24.13 -3.03 -14.73
C PRO A 136 25.44 -3.51 -14.08
N GLN A 137 26.24 -2.63 -13.47
CA GLN A 137 27.35 -3.03 -12.60
C GLN A 137 26.87 -3.27 -11.17
N THR A 138 26.00 -2.44 -10.58
CA THR A 138 25.43 -2.74 -9.25
C THR A 138 24.39 -3.89 -9.26
N LEU A 139 24.02 -4.38 -10.44
CA LEU A 139 23.28 -5.60 -10.76
C LEU A 139 24.16 -6.62 -11.53
N GLU A 140 25.45 -6.30 -11.65
CA GLU A 140 26.56 -7.24 -11.46
C GLU A 140 27.14 -7.06 -10.03
N GLU A 141 26.35 -6.50 -9.06
CA GLU A 141 26.63 -6.38 -7.60
C GLU A 141 25.46 -6.68 -6.55
N PHE A 142 25.06 -7.97 -6.33
CA PHE A 142 24.22 -8.60 -5.24
C PHE A 142 24.31 -10.18 -5.00
N LEU A 143 24.05 -11.04 -6.01
CA LEU A 143 24.18 -12.51 -6.11
C LEU A 143 25.54 -13.27 -6.33
N GLN A 144 26.64 -12.78 -6.94
CA GLN A 144 28.01 -13.37 -6.78
C GLN A 144 28.39 -13.43 -5.32
N GLN A 145 28.33 -12.35 -4.54
CA GLN A 145 28.62 -12.46 -3.12
C GLN A 145 27.60 -13.37 -2.45
N LYS A 146 26.34 -13.44 -2.91
CA LYS A 146 25.40 -14.46 -2.42
C LYS A 146 25.83 -15.89 -2.77
N GLN A 147 26.36 -16.13 -3.97
CA GLN A 147 26.83 -17.41 -4.47
C GLN A 147 28.17 -17.79 -3.84
N ASP A 148 29.02 -16.81 -3.57
CA ASP A 148 30.26 -16.93 -2.84
C ASP A 148 30.02 -17.02 -1.35
N LEU A 149 28.89 -16.54 -0.81
CA LEU A 149 28.39 -16.84 0.54
C LEU A 149 27.75 -18.24 0.63
N LEU A 150 27.17 -18.75 -0.47
CA LEU A 150 26.82 -20.17 -0.60
C LEU A 150 28.10 -21.03 -0.68
N ASN A 151 29.14 -20.58 -1.40
CA ASN A 151 30.43 -21.26 -1.45
C ASN A 151 31.20 -21.12 -0.10
N GLN A 152 31.10 -19.96 0.57
CA GLN A 152 31.65 -19.64 1.90
C GLN A 152 30.82 -20.24 3.05
N SER A 153 29.66 -20.86 2.80
CA SER A 153 29.16 -21.89 3.72
C SER A 153 30.16 -23.05 3.93
N ARG A 154 31.28 -23.01 3.18
CA ARG A 154 32.46 -23.85 3.28
C ARG A 154 33.78 -23.09 3.66
N ILE A 155 33.79 -21.78 4.03
CA ILE A 155 34.90 -20.94 4.63
C ILE A 155 34.45 -19.46 4.98
N THR A 156 34.97 -18.77 6.02
CA THR A 156 34.25 -17.80 6.93
C THR A 156 34.38 -16.22 6.84
N SER A 157 33.35 -15.47 7.36
CA SER A 157 33.34 -14.13 8.12
C SER A 157 33.38 -12.73 7.41
N THR A 158 33.04 -11.49 7.91
CA THR A 158 32.17 -10.77 8.97
C THR A 158 32.39 -9.19 8.87
N THR A 159 31.76 -8.13 9.49
CA THR A 159 30.42 -7.68 10.05
C THR A 159 30.51 -6.24 10.71
N PHE A 160 29.54 -5.28 10.60
CA PHE A 160 29.44 -3.97 11.38
C PHE A 160 28.00 -3.29 11.40
N LEU A 161 27.69 -2.21 12.20
CA LEU A 161 26.31 -1.61 12.40
C LEU A 161 26.17 -0.09 12.86
N LYS A 162 24.93 0.47 13.10
CA LYS A 162 24.51 1.94 13.16
C LYS A 162 23.18 2.27 13.98
N THR A 163 22.81 3.53 14.39
CA THR A 163 21.52 3.89 15.16
C THR A 163 21.12 5.42 15.28
N ILE A 164 19.80 5.86 15.36
CA ILE A 164 19.18 7.21 15.78
C ILE A 164 17.66 7.11 16.30
N ILE A 165 16.97 8.16 16.86
CA ILE A 165 15.70 8.23 17.71
C ILE A 165 14.64 9.38 17.33
N ILE A 166 13.42 9.50 17.97
CA ILE A 166 12.18 10.33 17.64
C ILE A 166 11.52 11.13 18.85
N PHE A 167 10.59 12.11 18.66
CA PHE A 167 9.82 12.94 19.67
C PHE A 167 8.33 13.35 19.30
N ASN A 168 7.51 14.00 20.19
CA ASN A 168 6.04 14.31 19.99
C ASN A 168 5.41 15.53 20.81
N LYS A 169 4.16 16.02 20.54
CA LYS A 169 3.42 17.17 21.21
C LYS A 169 1.83 17.18 21.06
N PRO A 170 1.03 18.04 21.76
CA PRO A 170 -0.47 18.01 21.81
C PRO A 170 -1.26 19.23 21.21
N GLN A 171 -2.59 19.09 21.00
CA GLN A 171 -3.51 20.03 20.26
C GLN A 171 -4.98 20.12 20.76
N LEU A 172 -5.79 21.04 20.18
CA LEU A 172 -7.24 21.22 20.36
C LEU A 172 -8.07 20.35 19.38
N GLN A 173 -9.27 19.89 19.77
CA GLN A 173 -10.09 18.92 19.00
C GLN A 173 -11.55 19.37 18.78
N PHE A 174 -12.14 18.90 17.67
CA PHE A 174 -13.51 19.19 17.20
C PHE A 174 -14.25 17.88 16.79
N PRO A 175 -14.75 17.09 17.75
CA PRO A 175 -15.44 15.81 17.47
C PRO A 175 -16.81 15.98 16.81
N LEU A 176 -17.37 14.88 16.28
CA LEU A 176 -18.72 14.84 15.68
C LEU A 176 -19.81 15.36 16.61
N ASN A 177 -20.63 16.29 16.12
CA ASN A 177 -21.82 16.76 16.82
C ASN A 177 -23.10 16.07 16.31
N CYS A 178 -23.52 15.00 16.99
CA CYS A 178 -24.76 14.27 16.72
C CYS A 178 -25.85 14.51 17.80
N THR A 179 -25.88 15.68 18.44
CA THR A 179 -26.75 15.94 19.61
C THR A 179 -28.26 15.92 19.31
N ASP A 180 -28.68 16.16 18.07
CA ASP A 180 -30.10 16.21 17.72
C ASP A 180 -30.41 15.48 16.40
N LYS A 181 -31.48 14.67 16.38
CA LYS A 181 -31.84 13.87 15.18
C LYS A 181 -32.29 14.72 14.00
N ASN A 182 -32.74 15.96 14.25
CA ASN A 182 -33.08 16.92 13.20
C ASN A 182 -31.86 17.75 12.73
N THR A 183 -30.85 17.97 13.57
CA THR A 183 -29.60 18.66 13.15
C THR A 183 -28.68 17.74 12.35
N ALA A 184 -28.81 16.42 12.53
CA ALA A 184 -28.15 15.40 11.69
C ALA A 184 -28.50 15.47 10.19
N ALA A 185 -29.49 16.27 9.78
CA ALA A 185 -29.84 16.51 8.37
C ALA A 185 -29.20 17.81 7.79
N THR A 186 -28.42 18.55 8.58
CA THR A 186 -27.94 19.91 8.23
C THR A 186 -26.48 20.13 8.61
N CYS A 187 -25.67 20.62 7.67
CA CYS A 187 -24.23 20.80 7.86
C CYS A 187 -23.91 22.06 8.68
N SER A 188 -23.59 21.86 9.96
CA SER A 188 -23.33 22.92 10.93
C SER A 188 -21.89 23.45 10.87
N SER A 189 -21.73 24.78 10.88
CA SER A 189 -20.44 25.46 10.69
C SER A 189 -19.67 25.70 12.00
N TYR A 190 -19.54 24.68 12.85
CA TYR A 190 -18.78 24.75 14.11
C TYR A 190 -17.30 24.32 13.97
N TYR A 191 -16.92 23.78 12.81
CA TYR A 191 -15.55 23.41 12.47
C TYR A 191 -14.82 24.56 11.76
N PRO A 192 -13.50 24.76 11.94
CA PRO A 192 -12.73 25.79 11.22
C PRO A 192 -12.87 25.68 9.70
N THR A 193 -13.19 26.79 9.03
CA THR A 193 -13.36 26.85 7.56
C THR A 193 -12.11 27.34 6.82
N THR A 194 -11.09 27.79 7.57
CA THR A 194 -9.82 28.33 7.06
C THR A 194 -8.67 27.82 7.92
N LEU A 195 -7.47 27.83 7.35
CA LEU A 195 -6.22 27.40 7.97
C LEU A 195 -5.08 28.28 7.42
N GLU A 196 -4.07 28.57 8.23
CA GLU A 196 -2.85 29.26 7.81
C GLU A 196 -1.63 28.43 8.25
N PHE A 197 -0.51 28.59 7.55
CA PHE A 197 0.73 27.84 7.79
C PHE A 197 1.90 28.82 7.90
N ASP A 198 2.72 28.66 8.95
CA ASP A 198 3.97 29.40 9.13
C ASP A 198 5.10 28.82 8.25
N GLY A 199 4.90 28.85 6.92
CA GLY A 199 5.88 28.47 5.90
C GLY A 199 5.57 27.18 5.13
N ASP A 200 6.48 26.85 4.20
CA ASP A 200 6.40 25.68 3.32
C ASP A 200 6.92 24.39 3.99
N SER A 201 6.50 23.24 3.47
CA SER A 201 6.91 21.94 3.99
C SER A 201 8.36 21.58 3.64
N THR A 202 9.17 21.29 4.67
CA THR A 202 10.57 20.85 4.52
C THR A 202 10.72 19.38 4.15
N THR A 203 9.62 18.61 4.16
CA THR A 203 9.62 17.16 3.89
C THR A 203 9.08 16.89 2.48
N SER A 204 9.87 16.22 1.65
CA SER A 204 9.43 15.81 0.30
C SER A 204 8.25 14.83 0.39
N CYS A 205 7.26 14.99 -0.48
CA CYS A 205 6.41 13.86 -0.83
C CYS A 205 7.24 12.83 -1.61
N PRO A 206 6.89 11.54 -1.59
CA PRO A 206 7.74 10.51 -2.19
C PRO A 206 7.43 10.27 -3.65
N ASP A 207 8.25 9.45 -4.29
CA ASP A 207 8.31 9.35 -5.76
C ASP A 207 7.05 8.83 -6.45
N TYR A 208 6.08 8.28 -5.71
CA TYR A 208 4.76 8.00 -6.24
C TYR A 208 3.88 9.25 -6.37
N PHE A 209 4.10 10.35 -5.64
CA PHE A 209 3.36 11.59 -5.90
C PHE A 209 3.64 12.14 -7.32
N ARG A 210 4.73 11.69 -7.96
CA ARG A 210 4.99 11.96 -9.39
C ARG A 210 3.93 11.38 -10.34
N TRP A 211 3.05 10.46 -9.88
CA TRP A 211 1.90 9.95 -10.64
C TRP A 211 0.95 11.03 -11.09
N ILE A 212 0.65 11.97 -10.19
CA ILE A 212 -0.29 13.07 -10.41
C ILE A 212 0.07 13.83 -11.70
N HIS A 213 1.36 14.03 -11.97
CA HIS A 213 1.85 14.70 -13.18
C HIS A 213 1.61 13.94 -14.48
N GLU A 214 1.70 12.60 -14.46
CA GLU A 214 1.44 11.73 -15.61
C GLU A 214 -0.05 11.47 -15.80
N ASP A 215 -0.81 11.42 -14.71
CA ASP A 215 -2.24 11.19 -14.71
C ASP A 215 -3.05 12.37 -15.22
N LEU A 216 -2.66 13.58 -14.85
CA LEU A 216 -3.27 14.84 -15.29
C LEU A 216 -2.68 15.37 -16.62
N LYS A 217 -1.58 14.77 -17.09
CA LYS A 217 -0.90 15.05 -18.38
C LYS A 217 -1.83 15.19 -19.59
N PRO A 218 -2.89 14.38 -19.77
CA PRO A 218 -3.75 14.44 -20.96
C PRO A 218 -4.43 15.79 -21.18
N TRP A 219 -4.69 16.54 -20.10
CA TRP A 219 -5.38 17.83 -20.15
C TRP A 219 -4.43 19.01 -19.91
N LYS A 220 -3.12 18.78 -19.79
CA LYS A 220 -2.14 19.81 -19.39
C LYS A 220 -2.01 20.97 -20.39
N SER A 221 -2.29 20.72 -21.68
CA SER A 221 -2.27 21.73 -22.75
C SER A 221 -3.65 22.33 -23.04
N THR A 222 -4.72 21.52 -23.03
CA THR A 222 -6.09 21.94 -23.36
C THR A 222 -6.83 22.54 -22.18
N GLY A 223 -6.51 22.10 -20.97
CA GLY A 223 -7.42 22.15 -19.83
C GLY A 223 -8.60 21.19 -19.94
N ILE A 224 -9.51 21.33 -18.97
CA ILE A 224 -10.73 20.56 -18.79
C ILE A 224 -11.93 21.50 -18.97
N THR A 225 -12.78 21.23 -19.97
CA THR A 225 -14.04 21.96 -20.16
C THR A 225 -15.19 21.26 -19.42
N ARG A 226 -16.30 21.99 -19.17
CA ARG A 226 -17.52 21.39 -18.60
C ARG A 226 -18.02 20.22 -19.46
N ASP A 227 -18.01 20.38 -20.78
CA ASP A 227 -18.35 19.34 -21.75
C ASP A 227 -17.49 18.07 -21.61
N MET A 228 -16.18 18.19 -21.36
CA MET A 228 -15.32 17.03 -21.05
C MET A 228 -15.79 16.31 -19.77
N VAL A 229 -16.17 17.05 -18.73
CA VAL A 229 -16.67 16.46 -17.47
C VAL A 229 -18.04 15.80 -17.68
N GLU A 230 -18.99 16.44 -18.37
CA GLU A 230 -20.30 15.85 -18.66
C GLU A 230 -20.20 14.58 -19.53
N ARG A 231 -19.21 14.47 -20.45
CA ARG A 231 -18.94 13.21 -21.18
C ARG A 231 -18.56 12.04 -20.25
N GLY A 232 -18.02 12.30 -19.07
CA GLY A 232 -17.74 11.27 -18.06
C GLY A 232 -18.99 10.71 -17.36
N ARG A 233 -20.13 11.41 -17.44
CA ARG A 233 -21.34 11.12 -16.67
C ARG A 233 -21.89 9.70 -16.89
N ASN A 234 -21.94 9.23 -18.13
CA ASN A 234 -22.52 7.93 -18.48
C ASN A 234 -21.66 6.73 -18.05
N VAL A 235 -20.42 6.97 -17.63
CA VAL A 235 -19.46 5.94 -17.22
C VAL A 235 -18.97 6.15 -15.79
N SER A 236 -19.67 6.98 -15.01
CA SER A 236 -19.38 7.32 -13.62
C SER A 236 -20.58 6.97 -12.74
N HIS A 237 -20.35 6.56 -11.50
CA HIS A 237 -21.42 6.21 -10.56
C HIS A 237 -21.89 7.39 -9.70
N PHE A 238 -21.03 8.36 -9.42
CA PHE A 238 -21.42 9.62 -8.80
C PHE A 238 -20.59 10.79 -9.32
N ARG A 239 -21.17 11.98 -9.21
CA ARG A 239 -20.49 13.25 -9.39
C ARG A 239 -20.34 13.91 -8.02
N LEU A 240 -19.15 14.43 -7.73
CA LEU A 240 -18.85 15.20 -6.53
C LEU A 240 -18.38 16.59 -6.95
N VAL A 241 -19.01 17.61 -6.39
CA VAL A 241 -18.70 19.01 -6.67
C VAL A 241 -18.35 19.68 -5.35
N ILE A 242 -17.22 20.39 -5.30
CA ILE A 242 -16.83 21.20 -4.15
C ILE A 242 -17.04 22.66 -4.53
N VAL A 243 -17.77 23.41 -3.70
CA VAL A 243 -18.02 24.85 -3.89
C VAL A 243 -17.90 25.55 -2.54
N ASN A 244 -17.03 26.56 -2.45
CA ASN A 244 -16.77 27.32 -1.22
C ASN A 244 -16.44 26.42 0.00
N GLY A 245 -15.72 25.30 -0.21
CA GLY A 245 -15.38 24.34 0.85
C GLY A 245 -16.53 23.44 1.33
N LYS A 246 -17.68 23.43 0.64
CA LYS A 246 -18.79 22.49 0.88
C LYS A 246 -18.85 21.42 -0.21
N VAL A 247 -19.18 20.19 0.16
CA VAL A 247 -19.26 19.04 -0.74
C VAL A 247 -20.71 18.78 -1.16
N TYR A 248 -20.93 18.62 -2.47
CA TYR A 248 -22.23 18.29 -3.06
C TYR A 248 -22.11 17.02 -3.90
N VAL A 249 -23.01 16.06 -3.71
CA VAL A 249 -22.96 14.75 -4.39
C VAL A 249 -24.25 14.49 -5.16
N GLN A 250 -24.11 14.13 -6.45
CA GLN A 250 -25.17 13.66 -7.32
C GLN A 250 -24.89 12.18 -7.66
N LYS A 251 -25.81 11.27 -7.32
CA LYS A 251 -25.71 9.86 -7.74
C LYS A 251 -26.08 9.74 -9.22
N LEU A 252 -25.31 8.98 -9.97
CA LEU A 252 -25.47 8.78 -11.43
C LEU A 252 -25.79 7.31 -11.78
N GLY A 253 -25.27 6.37 -10.99
CA GLY A 253 -25.53 4.94 -11.13
C GLY A 253 -25.61 4.24 -9.78
N LYS A 254 -25.85 2.93 -9.78
CA LYS A 254 -25.71 2.10 -8.59
C LYS A 254 -24.23 1.86 -8.32
N VAL A 255 -23.81 2.03 -7.07
CA VAL A 255 -22.49 1.61 -6.59
C VAL A 255 -22.64 0.26 -5.90
N TYR A 256 -21.63 -0.59 -6.05
CA TYR A 256 -21.54 -1.82 -5.28
C TYR A 256 -20.97 -1.48 -3.89
N GLN A 257 -21.67 -1.88 -2.83
CA GLN A 257 -21.30 -1.61 -1.44
C GLN A 257 -21.06 -0.11 -1.13
N THR A 258 -20.54 0.20 0.06
CA THR A 258 -20.23 1.56 0.55
C THR A 258 -19.03 2.23 -0.13
N ARG A 259 -18.60 1.79 -1.33
CA ARG A 259 -17.43 2.34 -2.03
C ARG A 259 -17.52 3.85 -2.25
N ASP A 260 -18.68 4.35 -2.65
CA ASP A 260 -18.87 5.79 -2.81
C ASP A 260 -18.96 6.50 -1.45
N VAL A 261 -19.66 5.92 -0.48
CA VAL A 261 -19.81 6.45 0.88
C VAL A 261 -18.45 6.73 1.52
N PHE A 262 -17.52 5.78 1.55
CA PHE A 262 -16.22 6.01 2.18
C PHE A 262 -15.24 6.83 1.31
N THR A 263 -15.41 6.86 -0.02
CA THR A 263 -14.71 7.85 -0.87
C THR A 263 -15.13 9.28 -0.53
N ILE A 264 -16.45 9.54 -0.44
CA ILE A 264 -17.00 10.86 -0.07
C ILE A 264 -16.57 11.22 1.36
N TRP A 265 -16.61 10.26 2.28
CA TRP A 265 -16.15 10.45 3.65
C TRP A 265 -14.68 10.87 3.74
N GLY A 266 -13.79 10.21 3.00
CA GLY A 266 -12.38 10.57 2.94
C GLY A 266 -12.13 11.98 2.41
N ILE A 267 -12.91 12.41 1.41
CA ILE A 267 -12.88 13.79 0.89
C ILE A 267 -13.34 14.78 1.97
N LEU A 268 -14.36 14.45 2.77
CA LEU A 268 -14.76 15.28 3.92
C LEU A 268 -13.67 15.35 4.99
N GLN A 269 -12.96 14.25 5.24
CA GLN A 269 -11.83 14.26 6.19
C GLN A 269 -10.64 15.07 5.67
N LEU A 270 -10.37 15.04 4.36
CA LEU A 270 -9.38 15.91 3.72
C LEU A 270 -9.72 17.40 3.90
N LEU A 271 -11.00 17.76 3.71
CA LEU A 271 -11.47 19.15 3.88
C LEU A 271 -11.39 19.60 5.34
N ARG A 272 -11.53 18.68 6.29
CA ARG A 272 -11.29 18.94 7.73
C ARG A 272 -9.79 19.07 8.05
N LEU A 273 -8.94 18.23 7.47
CA LEU A 273 -7.49 18.31 7.68
C LEU A 273 -6.89 19.59 7.09
N TYR A 274 -7.41 20.04 5.95
CA TYR A 274 -6.91 21.19 5.19
C TYR A 274 -8.01 22.23 4.85
N PRO A 275 -8.62 22.90 5.86
CA PRO A 275 -9.75 23.82 5.66
C PRO A 275 -9.40 25.03 4.79
N GLY A 276 -10.26 25.31 3.82
CA GLY A 276 -10.08 26.42 2.87
C GLY A 276 -8.88 26.26 1.92
N LYS A 277 -8.20 25.10 1.90
CA LYS A 277 -7.07 24.81 1.01
C LYS A 277 -7.42 23.83 -0.13
N ILE A 278 -8.62 23.26 -0.13
CA ILE A 278 -9.15 22.50 -1.26
C ILE A 278 -10.03 23.45 -2.11
N PRO A 279 -9.74 23.63 -3.41
CA PRO A 279 -10.43 24.59 -4.26
C PRO A 279 -11.84 24.14 -4.68
N ASP A 280 -12.57 25.03 -5.37
CA ASP A 280 -13.80 24.65 -6.09
C ASP A 280 -13.48 23.59 -7.15
N LEU A 281 -14.23 22.48 -7.17
CA LEU A 281 -13.95 21.29 -7.98
C LEU A 281 -15.22 20.69 -8.58
N ASP A 282 -15.10 20.01 -9.72
CA ASP A 282 -16.17 19.25 -10.38
C ASP A 282 -15.59 17.93 -10.86
N LEU A 283 -16.02 16.83 -10.23
CA LEU A 283 -15.37 15.52 -10.26
C LEU A 283 -16.38 14.43 -10.62
N MET A 284 -16.04 13.58 -11.59
CA MET A 284 -16.79 12.39 -11.95
C MET A 284 -16.06 11.16 -11.41
N PHE A 285 -16.74 10.29 -10.65
CA PHE A 285 -16.14 9.11 -10.01
C PHE A 285 -16.71 7.80 -10.55
N GLN A 286 -15.82 6.88 -10.93
CA GLN A 286 -16.12 5.47 -11.22
C GLN A 286 -15.55 4.60 -10.10
N CYS A 287 -16.30 3.59 -9.68
CA CYS A 287 -16.07 2.84 -8.43
C CYS A 287 -15.96 1.32 -8.59
N GLY A 288 -16.31 0.73 -9.74
CA GLY A 288 -16.15 -0.72 -9.98
C GLY A 288 -14.73 -1.09 -10.42
N ASP A 289 -14.37 -2.38 -10.45
CA ASP A 289 -12.98 -2.84 -10.28
C ASP A 289 -11.92 -2.43 -11.32
N LYS A 290 -12.28 -1.84 -12.47
CA LYS A 290 -11.28 -1.35 -13.44
C LYS A 290 -11.77 -0.16 -14.33
N THR A 291 -10.92 0.72 -14.87
CA THR A 291 -11.35 2.10 -15.31
C THR A 291 -11.69 2.36 -16.82
N VAL A 292 -12.61 3.27 -17.11
CA VAL A 292 -13.46 3.24 -18.32
C VAL A 292 -12.96 4.00 -19.57
N ILE A 293 -11.94 4.87 -19.51
CA ILE A 293 -11.65 5.90 -20.55
C ILE A 293 -10.53 5.50 -21.55
N LEU A 294 -10.72 4.40 -22.30
CA LEU A 294 -9.68 3.79 -23.16
C LEU A 294 -9.05 4.72 -24.24
N LYS A 295 -7.72 4.89 -24.26
CA LYS A 295 -6.94 5.81 -25.12
C LYS A 295 -7.11 5.51 -26.61
N LYS A 296 -7.33 4.24 -26.96
CA LYS A 296 -7.64 3.84 -28.34
C LYS A 296 -8.91 4.54 -28.88
N ASN A 297 -9.80 4.99 -27.99
CA ASN A 297 -11.00 5.77 -28.32
C ASN A 297 -10.73 7.28 -28.44
N PHE A 298 -9.53 7.74 -28.08
CA PHE A 298 -9.09 9.14 -28.02
C PHE A 298 -7.76 9.35 -28.78
N GLN A 299 -7.55 8.57 -29.85
CA GLN A 299 -6.37 8.62 -30.72
C GLN A 299 -6.79 8.93 -32.16
N GLY A 300 -6.12 9.91 -32.78
CA GLY A 300 -6.39 10.35 -34.15
C GLY A 300 -6.46 11.87 -34.28
N PRO A 301 -6.41 12.43 -35.51
CA PRO A 301 -6.44 13.88 -35.73
C PRO A 301 -7.81 14.53 -35.42
N GLU A 302 -8.90 13.74 -35.45
CA GLU A 302 -10.26 14.18 -35.14
C GLU A 302 -10.73 13.71 -33.74
N ALA A 303 -9.83 13.12 -32.94
CA ALA A 303 -10.19 12.54 -31.66
C ALA A 303 -10.49 13.62 -30.60
N LEU A 304 -11.66 13.52 -29.95
CA LEU A 304 -12.01 14.36 -28.82
C LEU A 304 -11.06 14.14 -27.64
N SER A 305 -10.82 15.18 -26.83
CA SER A 305 -10.11 15.01 -25.56
C SER A 305 -10.90 14.09 -24.62
N PRO A 306 -10.22 13.21 -23.87
CA PRO A 306 -10.86 12.27 -22.94
C PRO A 306 -11.64 13.02 -21.85
N PRO A 307 -12.78 12.48 -21.36
CA PRO A 307 -13.39 12.96 -20.13
C PRO A 307 -12.49 12.63 -18.92
N PRO A 308 -12.30 13.55 -17.96
CA PRO A 308 -11.69 13.22 -16.70
C PRO A 308 -12.70 12.45 -15.83
N VAL A 309 -12.33 11.23 -15.48
CA VAL A 309 -13.04 10.39 -14.51
C VAL A 309 -12.01 9.97 -13.46
N PHE A 310 -12.36 10.03 -12.20
CA PHE A 310 -11.56 9.56 -11.07
C PHE A 310 -11.91 8.11 -10.74
N HIS A 311 -10.90 7.33 -10.41
CA HIS A 311 -11.01 5.90 -10.17
C HIS A 311 -9.85 5.42 -9.28
N TYR A 312 -9.93 4.24 -8.70
CA TYR A 312 -8.97 3.74 -7.74
C TYR A 312 -7.78 2.91 -8.32
N CYS A 313 -7.64 2.77 -9.66
CA CYS A 313 -6.59 1.90 -10.27
C CYS A 313 -6.07 2.36 -11.68
N GLY A 314 -4.92 1.83 -12.17
CA GLY A 314 -4.18 2.24 -13.41
C GLY A 314 -3.68 1.06 -14.32
N ASP A 315 -3.38 1.23 -15.66
CA ASP A 315 -3.06 0.18 -16.73
C ASP A 315 -2.45 0.75 -18.09
N GLU A 316 -2.44 0.16 -19.34
CA GLU A 316 -1.66 0.46 -20.65
C GLU A 316 -1.91 1.42 -21.97
N ILE A 317 -2.85 2.05 -22.75
CA ILE A 317 -4.25 2.16 -23.32
C ILE A 317 -5.51 3.00 -22.83
N SER A 318 -5.50 4.08 -21.99
CA SER A 318 -6.67 4.72 -21.24
C SER A 318 -6.33 5.93 -20.33
N HIS A 319 -7.31 6.57 -19.65
CA HIS A 319 -7.19 7.90 -19.01
C HIS A 319 -7.77 8.18 -17.59
N ASP A 320 -8.50 7.31 -16.88
CA ASP A 320 -9.17 7.65 -15.58
C ASP A 320 -8.24 7.86 -14.36
N ILE A 321 -8.24 9.06 -13.79
CA ILE A 321 -7.30 9.57 -12.77
C ILE A 321 -7.30 8.72 -11.48
N VAL A 322 -6.12 8.24 -11.05
CA VAL A 322 -5.93 7.37 -9.89
C VAL A 322 -6.06 8.15 -8.58
N PHE A 323 -7.07 7.80 -7.79
CA PHE A 323 -7.44 8.36 -6.50
C PHE A 323 -7.34 7.28 -5.40
N PRO A 324 -6.98 7.60 -4.15
CA PRO A 324 -6.99 6.61 -3.07
C PRO A 324 -8.38 6.00 -2.86
N ASP A 325 -8.45 4.68 -2.70
CA ASP A 325 -9.71 3.96 -2.65
C ASP A 325 -10.48 4.18 -1.34
N TRP A 326 -11.78 3.89 -1.32
CA TRP A 326 -12.65 4.07 -0.16
C TRP A 326 -12.21 3.28 1.07
N SER A 327 -11.50 2.15 0.91
CA SER A 327 -11.04 1.37 2.05
C SER A 327 -10.19 2.23 2.97
N PHE A 328 -9.54 3.29 2.46
CA PHE A 328 -8.78 4.33 3.19
C PHE A 328 -9.51 4.92 4.42
N TRP A 329 -10.84 4.82 4.50
CA TRP A 329 -11.63 5.22 5.66
C TRP A 329 -12.65 4.17 6.15
N GLY A 330 -12.67 2.99 5.56
CA GLY A 330 -13.56 1.89 5.94
C GLY A 330 -14.32 1.25 4.77
N TRP A 331 -14.77 0.03 5.02
CA TRP A 331 -15.52 -0.83 4.11
C TRP A 331 -16.32 -1.82 4.98
N PRO A 332 -17.49 -1.43 5.52
CA PRO A 332 -18.15 -2.12 6.63
C PRO A 332 -18.93 -3.38 6.24
N GLU A 333 -19.30 -3.54 4.97
CA GLU A 333 -19.75 -4.85 4.47
C GLU A 333 -18.67 -5.91 4.60
N ILE A 334 -17.41 -5.46 4.66
CA ILE A 334 -16.25 -6.34 4.66
C ILE A 334 -15.26 -6.09 5.81
N ASN A 335 -15.70 -5.45 6.91
CA ASN A 335 -14.98 -5.27 8.19
C ASN A 335 -13.52 -4.81 8.05
N ILE A 336 -13.22 -4.10 6.96
CA ILE A 336 -12.02 -3.31 6.78
C ILE A 336 -12.37 -1.90 7.26
N GLY A 337 -11.54 -1.32 8.12
CA GLY A 337 -11.79 -0.04 8.82
C GLY A 337 -10.85 1.07 8.33
N PRO A 338 -10.47 2.08 9.15
CA PRO A 338 -9.75 3.29 8.69
C PRO A 338 -8.31 3.50 9.23
N TRP A 339 -7.33 3.91 8.38
CA TRP A 339 -5.86 4.27 8.54
C TRP A 339 -5.32 4.75 9.88
N GLU A 340 -5.67 4.08 10.99
CA GLU A 340 -4.90 3.94 12.24
C GLU A 340 -5.10 2.49 12.82
N THR A 341 -6.35 2.02 12.99
CA THR A 341 -6.74 0.81 13.78
C THR A 341 -6.19 -0.58 13.38
N THR A 342 -6.15 -1.03 12.12
CA THR A 342 -5.37 -2.22 11.70
C THR A 342 -3.93 -2.06 11.88
N LEU A 343 -3.33 -0.93 11.53
CA LEU A 343 -1.88 -0.94 11.49
C LEU A 343 -1.37 -1.29 12.89
N HIS A 344 -2.07 -0.78 13.90
CA HIS A 344 -2.13 -1.37 15.23
C HIS A 344 -2.53 -2.87 15.26
N ASN A 345 -3.78 -3.29 14.96
CA ASN A 345 -4.21 -4.70 15.09
C ASN A 345 -3.38 -5.77 14.34
N ILE A 346 -2.83 -5.51 13.16
CA ILE A 346 -1.89 -6.32 12.40
C ILE A 346 -0.51 -6.33 13.06
N LEU A 347 -0.04 -5.21 13.62
CA LEU A 347 1.18 -5.18 14.44
C LEU A 347 0.99 -5.99 15.73
N GLU A 348 -0.16 -5.89 16.41
CA GLU A 348 -0.50 -6.65 17.61
C GLU A 348 -0.75 -8.14 17.31
N GLY A 349 -1.46 -8.46 16.23
CA GLY A 349 -1.67 -9.82 15.75
C GLY A 349 -0.34 -10.53 15.47
N ASN A 350 0.62 -9.81 14.88
CA ASN A 350 1.97 -10.33 14.68
C ASN A 350 2.73 -10.62 15.98
N LYS A 351 2.42 -9.95 17.11
CA LYS A 351 3.01 -10.25 18.43
C LYS A 351 2.39 -11.47 19.13
N LYS A 352 1.13 -11.81 18.83
CA LYS A 352 0.32 -12.79 19.60
C LYS A 352 0.67 -14.27 19.34
N THR A 353 1.37 -14.60 18.26
CA THR A 353 1.69 -16.00 17.90
C THR A 353 3.16 -16.15 17.52
N LYS A 354 3.90 -17.04 18.19
CA LYS A 354 5.30 -17.32 17.85
C LYS A 354 5.39 -17.91 16.45
N TRP A 355 6.48 -17.64 15.74
CA TRP A 355 6.63 -18.08 14.35
C TRP A 355 6.59 -19.60 14.18
N ILE A 356 7.20 -20.34 15.12
CA ILE A 356 7.22 -21.81 15.17
C ILE A 356 5.82 -22.46 15.09
N ASP A 357 4.80 -21.83 15.67
CA ASP A 357 3.44 -22.38 15.74
C ASP A 357 2.64 -22.16 14.44
N ARG A 358 3.21 -21.40 13.47
CA ARG A 358 2.58 -21.04 12.19
C ARG A 358 2.86 -22.08 11.09
N GLY A 359 2.53 -23.36 11.34
CA GLY A 359 2.94 -24.48 10.47
C GLY A 359 1.84 -25.48 10.09
N ASN A 360 1.89 -26.00 8.86
CA ASN A 360 1.15 -27.18 8.41
C ASN A 360 2.10 -28.12 7.62
N PRO A 361 2.39 -29.34 8.12
CA PRO A 361 3.33 -30.26 7.48
C PRO A 361 2.69 -31.14 6.39
N ALA A 362 1.36 -31.30 6.37
CA ALA A 362 0.69 -32.28 5.51
C ALA A 362 0.71 -31.93 4.01
N VAL A 363 0.87 -30.64 3.68
CA VAL A 363 0.56 -30.04 2.37
C VAL A 363 1.64 -30.16 1.28
N ALA A 364 2.87 -30.59 1.58
CA ALA A 364 3.93 -30.67 0.57
C ALA A 364 4.94 -31.80 0.83
N ASN A 365 5.34 -32.55 -0.20
CA ASN A 365 6.26 -33.69 -0.05
C ASN A 365 7.62 -33.30 0.55
N ILE A 366 8.21 -32.15 0.20
CA ILE A 366 9.50 -31.72 0.80
C ILE A 366 9.42 -31.56 2.33
N ARG A 367 8.25 -31.18 2.87
CA ARG A 367 8.01 -31.13 4.32
C ARG A 367 7.85 -32.52 4.95
N ARG A 368 7.53 -33.55 4.15
CA ARG A 368 7.49 -34.97 4.58
C ARG A 368 8.89 -35.59 4.52
N GLU A 369 9.69 -35.26 3.52
CA GLU A 369 11.08 -35.69 3.42
C GLU A 369 11.93 -35.15 4.59
N LEU A 370 11.71 -33.89 4.99
CA LEU A 370 12.36 -33.32 6.18
C LEU A 370 12.07 -34.14 7.45
N MET A 371 10.85 -34.63 7.63
CA MET A 371 10.47 -35.49 8.76
C MET A 371 11.11 -36.90 8.71
N LYS A 372 11.85 -37.25 7.65
CA LYS A 372 12.66 -38.48 7.57
C LYS A 372 14.09 -38.30 8.08
N CYS A 373 14.60 -37.07 8.18
CA CYS A 373 15.87 -36.78 8.87
C CYS A 373 15.72 -36.87 10.41
N ASN A 374 14.97 -37.86 10.88
CA ASN A 374 14.45 -37.92 12.25
C ASN A 374 15.51 -38.57 13.16
N PRO A 375 15.91 -37.92 14.27
CA PRO A 375 16.91 -38.48 15.17
C PRO A 375 16.44 -39.80 15.78
N THR A 376 17.32 -40.81 15.80
CA THR A 376 17.12 -41.99 16.64
C THR A 376 17.41 -41.64 18.10
N LYS A 377 16.99 -42.48 19.06
CA LYS A 377 17.21 -42.27 20.50
C LYS A 377 18.70 -42.16 20.95
N GLN A 378 19.65 -42.24 20.03
CA GLN A 378 21.09 -42.17 20.27
C GLN A 378 21.78 -41.00 19.55
N GLN A 379 21.09 -40.23 18.69
CA GLN A 379 21.66 -39.10 17.95
C GLN A 379 20.61 -37.99 17.71
N ASP A 380 20.42 -37.08 18.68
CA ASP A 380 19.58 -35.88 18.52
C ASP A 380 20.35 -34.75 17.79
N TRP A 381 19.65 -33.98 16.95
CA TRP A 381 20.19 -32.93 16.07
C TRP A 381 19.62 -31.52 16.34
N ASN A 382 18.72 -31.29 17.31
CA ASN A 382 18.41 -29.94 17.83
C ASN A 382 18.06 -28.78 16.82
N ALA A 383 17.53 -29.08 15.62
CA ALA A 383 17.30 -28.08 14.56
C ALA A 383 15.84 -27.59 14.42
N ARG A 384 15.63 -26.29 14.11
CA ARG A 384 14.31 -25.66 13.84
C ARG A 384 14.37 -24.60 12.72
N ILE A 385 13.23 -24.26 12.09
CA ILE A 385 13.16 -23.86 10.66
C ILE A 385 12.71 -22.41 10.37
N GLU A 386 12.92 -21.47 11.30
CA GLU A 386 11.96 -20.36 11.46
C GLU A 386 12.18 -19.10 10.58
N SER A 387 13.41 -18.61 10.37
CA SER A 387 13.63 -17.19 10.00
C SER A 387 13.67 -16.82 8.48
N ILE A 388 13.37 -17.73 7.54
CA ILE A 388 13.42 -17.48 6.07
C ILE A 388 12.06 -17.72 5.40
N THR A 389 11.05 -17.25 6.10
CA THR A 389 9.69 -16.92 5.60
C THR A 389 9.18 -15.79 6.51
N GLN A 390 9.72 -15.75 7.72
CA GLN A 390 9.84 -14.56 8.54
C GLN A 390 10.67 -13.40 7.91
N VAL A 391 11.08 -13.44 6.63
CA VAL A 391 11.36 -12.20 5.85
C VAL A 391 10.39 -11.93 4.64
N ILE A 392 9.24 -12.66 4.45
CA ILE A 392 7.99 -12.12 3.80
C ILE A 392 6.67 -11.93 4.62
N GLY A 393 6.48 -12.37 5.88
CA GLY A 393 5.20 -12.03 6.60
C GLY A 393 5.18 -11.92 8.14
N ASN A 394 5.83 -10.91 8.76
CA ASN A 394 6.13 -10.88 10.21
C ASN A 394 6.55 -9.52 10.80
N GLY A 395 7.76 -9.02 10.48
CA GLY A 395 8.58 -8.30 11.48
C GLY A 395 8.91 -6.81 11.23
N GLY A 396 9.40 -6.49 10.04
CA GLY A 396 10.02 -5.22 9.67
C GLY A 396 9.31 -3.96 9.16
N THR A 397 9.60 -2.90 9.91
CA THR A 397 10.03 -1.52 9.57
C THR A 397 10.13 -0.95 8.12
N GLU A 398 9.82 -1.57 6.95
CA GLU A 398 10.07 -0.96 5.52
C GLU A 398 8.80 0.00 5.38
N TYR A 399 7.68 -0.33 4.71
CA TYR A 399 6.80 0.73 4.19
C TYR A 399 5.72 1.15 5.22
N ILE A 400 4.45 1.35 4.84
CA ILE A 400 3.32 1.41 5.78
C ILE A 400 3.55 2.41 6.96
N LEU A 401 3.86 2.07 8.25
CA LEU A 401 4.25 3.08 9.28
C LEU A 401 5.76 3.38 9.42
N GLU A 402 6.40 3.52 8.27
CA GLU A 402 7.31 4.64 7.99
C GLU A 402 6.70 5.49 6.89
N ASN A 403 5.71 4.99 6.14
CA ASN A 403 5.60 5.28 4.72
C ASN A 403 4.15 5.50 4.10
N LEU A 404 3.14 4.62 4.01
CA LEU A 404 1.87 4.99 3.31
C LEU A 404 0.87 5.83 4.15
N LYS A 405 1.35 6.87 4.84
CA LYS A 405 0.62 7.73 5.80
C LYS A 405 -0.82 8.06 5.40
N LEU A 406 -1.77 8.11 6.35
CA LEU A 406 -3.11 8.64 6.15
C LEU A 406 -3.02 10.15 5.85
N LYS A 407 -2.16 10.88 6.56
CA LYS A 407 -1.70 12.23 6.12
C LYS A 407 -1.07 12.25 4.70
N TYR A 408 -0.52 11.19 4.12
CA TYR A 408 0.03 11.24 2.73
C TYR A 408 -0.94 10.67 1.69
N VAL A 409 -1.95 9.91 2.11
CA VAL A 409 -3.19 9.71 1.38
C VAL A 409 -3.88 11.06 1.25
N TYR A 410 -4.02 11.81 2.36
CA TYR A 410 -4.51 13.17 2.35
C TYR A 410 -3.61 14.14 1.57
N ASP A 411 -2.27 14.13 1.74
CA ASP A 411 -1.37 15.00 0.95
C ASP A 411 -1.44 14.62 -0.55
N TYR A 412 -1.62 13.35 -0.91
CA TYR A 412 -1.79 12.91 -2.29
C TYR A 412 -3.11 13.39 -2.89
N MET A 413 -4.22 13.23 -2.16
CA MET A 413 -5.52 13.81 -2.56
C MET A 413 -5.44 15.34 -2.64
N PHE A 414 -4.76 15.99 -1.68
CA PHE A 414 -4.56 17.43 -1.64
C PHE A 414 -3.89 17.93 -2.93
N HIS A 415 -2.75 17.34 -3.29
CA HIS A 415 -1.99 17.75 -4.47
C HIS A 415 -2.69 17.37 -5.76
N LEU A 416 -3.29 16.17 -5.83
CA LEU A 416 -4.05 15.72 -6.99
C LEU A 416 -5.24 16.62 -7.29
N LEU A 417 -6.03 16.97 -6.28
CA LEU A 417 -7.19 17.84 -6.43
C LEU A 417 -6.79 19.30 -6.70
N ASN A 418 -5.72 19.80 -6.06
CA ASN A 418 -5.21 21.14 -6.35
C ASN A 418 -4.62 21.26 -7.77
N ASP A 419 -3.89 20.26 -8.26
CA ASP A 419 -3.37 20.27 -9.65
C ASP A 419 -4.47 20.03 -10.68
N TYR A 420 -5.50 19.23 -10.38
CA TYR A 420 -6.69 19.09 -11.22
C TYR A 420 -7.45 20.42 -11.35
N ALA A 421 -7.65 21.16 -10.25
CA ALA A 421 -8.35 22.45 -10.28
C ALA A 421 -7.71 23.46 -11.23
N LYS A 422 -6.37 23.50 -11.28
CA LYS A 422 -5.59 24.37 -12.19
C LYS A 422 -5.86 24.10 -13.68
N LEU A 423 -6.43 22.93 -14.01
CA LEU A 423 -6.78 22.54 -15.38
C LEU A 423 -8.22 22.91 -15.77
N LEU A 424 -9.13 23.13 -14.81
CA LEU A 424 -10.51 23.51 -15.08
C LEU A 424 -10.60 24.85 -15.82
N LYS A 425 -11.35 24.88 -16.93
CA LYS A 425 -11.58 26.07 -17.77
C LYS A 425 -12.95 26.71 -17.55
N TYR A 426 -13.58 26.41 -16.42
CA TYR A 426 -14.87 26.95 -15.99
C TYR A 426 -14.93 26.93 -14.46
N LYS A 427 -15.75 27.80 -13.85
CA LYS A 427 -16.04 27.71 -12.41
C LYS A 427 -17.07 26.59 -12.16
N PRO A 428 -16.80 25.65 -11.24
CA PRO A 428 -17.77 24.64 -10.79
C PRO A 428 -19.07 25.25 -10.26
N THR A 429 -20.15 24.49 -10.39
CA THR A 429 -21.51 24.89 -10.01
C THR A 429 -22.25 23.68 -9.47
N ILE A 430 -23.02 23.84 -8.40
CA ILE A 430 -23.85 22.75 -7.84
C ILE A 430 -24.83 22.26 -8.92
N PRO A 431 -24.81 20.97 -9.31
CA PRO A 431 -25.70 20.43 -10.33
C PRO A 431 -27.07 20.10 -9.73
N GLU A 432 -28.11 20.11 -10.58
CA GLU A 432 -29.49 19.86 -10.15
C GLU A 432 -29.65 18.47 -9.50
N GLY A 433 -30.32 18.42 -8.35
CA GLY A 433 -30.48 17.18 -7.58
C GLY A 433 -29.23 16.69 -6.84
N ALA A 434 -28.15 17.48 -6.78
CA ALA A 434 -27.04 17.21 -5.86
C ALA A 434 -27.41 17.53 -4.41
N ILE A 435 -26.93 16.70 -3.48
CA ILE A 435 -27.21 16.80 -2.03
C ILE A 435 -25.94 17.26 -1.32
N GLU A 436 -26.05 18.22 -0.37
CA GLU A 436 -24.92 18.65 0.45
C GLU A 436 -24.51 17.54 1.45
N MET A 437 -23.21 17.25 1.53
CA MET A 437 -22.63 16.22 2.37
C MET A 437 -21.67 16.84 3.39
N CYS A 438 -21.71 16.35 4.62
CA CYS A 438 -20.81 16.69 5.71
C CYS A 438 -20.63 15.49 6.64
N SER A 439 -19.65 15.56 7.54
CA SER A 439 -19.36 14.46 8.46
C SER A 439 -20.57 14.11 9.34
N GLU A 440 -21.35 15.10 9.74
CA GLU A 440 -22.55 14.94 10.55
C GLU A 440 -23.66 14.25 9.75
N SER A 441 -23.94 14.69 8.51
CA SER A 441 -25.01 14.09 7.69
C SER A 441 -24.70 12.68 7.20
N MET A 442 -23.43 12.29 7.18
CA MET A 442 -23.01 10.92 6.86
C MET A 442 -22.89 10.02 8.10
N ALA A 443 -22.33 10.51 9.21
CA ALA A 443 -22.05 9.67 10.39
C ALA A 443 -23.11 9.71 11.50
N CYS A 444 -23.97 10.72 11.60
CA CYS A 444 -25.00 10.75 12.64
C CYS A 444 -26.23 9.84 12.37
N PRO A 445 -26.69 9.57 11.13
CA PRO A 445 -27.85 8.70 10.90
C PRO A 445 -27.51 7.20 10.82
N VAL A 446 -26.23 6.82 10.74
CA VAL A 446 -25.78 5.43 10.54
C VAL A 446 -25.42 4.73 11.86
N GLN A 447 -25.41 3.40 11.85
CA GLN A 447 -25.15 2.54 13.02
C GLN A 447 -24.24 1.34 12.67
N GLY A 448 -23.76 0.61 13.67
CA GLY A 448 -22.92 -0.58 13.48
C GLY A 448 -21.52 -0.25 12.98
N LEU A 449 -20.89 -1.16 12.22
CA LEU A 449 -19.51 -1.01 11.76
C LEU A 449 -19.29 0.25 10.91
N GLN A 450 -20.28 0.67 10.11
CA GLN A 450 -20.20 1.92 9.34
C GLN A 450 -20.03 3.15 10.25
N LYS A 451 -20.73 3.16 11.39
CA LYS A 451 -20.61 4.21 12.40
C LYS A 451 -19.25 4.19 13.09
N SER A 452 -18.80 3.00 13.51
CA SER A 452 -17.48 2.79 14.12
C SER A 452 -16.36 3.32 13.22
N PHE A 453 -16.34 2.90 11.94
CA PHE A 453 -15.27 3.31 11.02
C PHE A 453 -15.33 4.80 10.67
N MET A 454 -16.51 5.43 10.61
CA MET A 454 -16.61 6.89 10.49
C MET A 454 -16.10 7.62 11.75
N GLU A 455 -16.29 7.07 12.94
CA GLU A 455 -15.81 7.68 14.19
C GLU A 455 -14.30 7.47 14.42
N GLU A 456 -13.79 6.27 14.12
CA GLU A 456 -12.36 5.93 14.16
C GLU A 456 -11.54 6.69 13.10
N SER A 457 -12.14 7.06 11.97
CA SER A 457 -11.48 7.80 10.88
C SER A 457 -11.61 9.33 10.96
N MET A 458 -12.27 9.84 12.00
CA MET A 458 -12.63 11.24 12.10
C MET A 458 -11.40 12.14 12.24
N VAL A 459 -11.19 13.05 11.29
CA VAL A 459 -10.19 14.10 11.42
C VAL A 459 -10.69 15.13 12.45
N ASN A 460 -10.24 14.97 13.69
CA ASN A 460 -10.67 15.76 14.84
C ASN A 460 -10.02 17.15 14.90
N SER A 461 -8.93 17.41 14.18
CA SER A 461 -8.25 18.72 14.13
C SER A 461 -7.68 19.02 12.73
N PRO A 462 -7.58 20.29 12.32
CA PRO A 462 -6.80 20.66 11.13
C PRO A 462 -5.32 20.31 11.32
N SER A 463 -4.57 20.12 10.23
CA SER A 463 -3.13 19.89 10.34
C SER A 463 -2.39 21.20 10.60
N ASP A 464 -1.50 21.21 11.59
CA ASP A 464 -0.52 22.27 11.85
C ASP A 464 0.76 22.12 11.04
N THR A 465 0.82 21.12 10.13
CA THR A 465 1.90 21.00 9.14
C THR A 465 1.35 21.15 7.73
N PRO A 466 2.02 21.94 6.86
CA PRO A 466 1.69 21.93 5.43
C PRO A 466 1.80 20.51 4.84
N PRO A 467 1.05 20.19 3.77
CA PRO A 467 1.23 18.95 3.03
C PRO A 467 2.67 18.86 2.50
N CYS A 468 3.19 17.64 2.36
CA CYS A 468 4.57 17.42 1.91
C CYS A 468 4.88 18.13 0.57
N ALA A 469 6.15 18.40 0.28
CA ALA A 469 6.57 19.10 -0.93
C ALA A 469 6.52 18.18 -2.17
N MET A 470 5.77 18.55 -3.20
CA MET A 470 5.60 17.71 -4.41
C MET A 470 6.93 17.44 -5.14
N PRO A 471 7.30 16.17 -5.40
CA PRO A 471 8.46 15.84 -6.22
C PRO A 471 8.24 16.27 -7.67
N SER A 472 9.33 16.61 -8.34
CA SER A 472 9.32 17.04 -9.74
C SER A 472 8.74 15.94 -10.66
N PRO A 473 8.06 16.31 -11.76
CA PRO A 473 7.66 15.35 -12.79
C PRO A 473 8.84 14.51 -13.29
N HIS A 474 8.57 13.29 -13.76
CA HIS A 474 9.58 12.53 -14.49
C HIS A 474 9.93 13.21 -15.82
N THR A 475 11.22 13.25 -16.15
CA THR A 475 11.63 13.55 -17.52
C THR A 475 11.28 12.33 -18.41
N PRO A 476 11.09 12.50 -19.74
CA PRO A 476 10.87 11.35 -20.63
C PRO A 476 12.00 10.30 -20.57
N GLN A 477 13.22 10.71 -20.22
CA GLN A 477 14.38 9.84 -20.09
C GLN A 477 14.38 9.08 -18.75
N THR A 478 14.24 9.77 -17.61
CA THR A 478 14.18 9.13 -16.28
C THR A 478 12.97 8.20 -16.18
N LEU A 479 11.84 8.60 -16.78
CA LEU A 479 10.69 7.73 -17.00
C LEU A 479 11.12 6.44 -17.70
N LYS A 480 11.60 6.53 -18.95
CA LYS A 480 11.99 5.36 -19.76
C LYS A 480 13.05 4.47 -19.08
N GLN A 481 14.00 5.05 -18.34
CA GLN A 481 14.99 4.29 -17.58
C GLN A 481 14.33 3.47 -16.46
N PHE A 482 13.51 4.12 -15.65
CA PHE A 482 12.74 3.47 -14.60
C PHE A 482 11.85 2.33 -15.16
N LEU A 483 11.18 2.58 -16.30
CA LEU A 483 10.37 1.58 -17.02
C LEU A 483 11.19 0.34 -17.36
N GLN A 484 12.34 0.56 -18.00
CA GLN A 484 13.18 -0.51 -18.50
C GLN A 484 13.75 -1.36 -17.37
N GLU A 485 14.10 -0.75 -16.24
CA GLU A 485 14.57 -1.46 -15.05
C GLU A 485 13.48 -2.39 -14.48
N LYS A 486 12.25 -1.88 -14.31
CA LYS A 486 11.13 -2.68 -13.81
C LYS A 486 10.85 -3.90 -14.71
N GLU A 487 10.88 -3.71 -16.03
CA GLU A 487 10.73 -4.80 -17.00
C GLU A 487 11.89 -5.80 -16.93
N ASN A 488 13.14 -5.31 -16.79
CA ASN A 488 14.33 -6.16 -16.63
C ASN A 488 14.25 -7.01 -15.35
N LEU A 489 13.85 -6.43 -14.22
CA LEU A 489 13.66 -7.16 -12.95
C LEU A 489 12.61 -8.27 -13.13
N ILE A 490 11.46 -7.95 -13.73
CA ILE A 490 10.39 -8.91 -14.04
C ILE A 490 10.91 -10.06 -14.93
N GLU A 491 11.72 -9.76 -15.94
CA GLU A 491 12.32 -10.77 -16.83
C GLU A 491 13.40 -11.63 -16.13
N GLN A 492 14.20 -11.06 -15.22
CA GLN A 492 15.16 -11.83 -14.42
C GLN A 492 14.44 -12.85 -13.53
N VAL A 493 13.29 -12.50 -12.93
CA VAL A 493 12.47 -13.45 -12.16
C VAL A 493 12.02 -14.65 -13.01
N LYS A 494 11.69 -14.42 -14.29
CA LYS A 494 11.26 -15.47 -15.21
C LYS A 494 12.42 -16.35 -15.70
N LYS A 495 13.55 -15.73 -16.05
CA LYS A 495 14.67 -16.38 -16.75
C LYS A 495 15.63 -17.17 -15.86
N LYS A 496 15.71 -16.87 -14.55
CA LYS A 496 16.57 -17.57 -13.56
C LYS A 496 18.08 -17.55 -13.83
N SER A 497 18.54 -16.88 -14.88
CA SER A 497 19.95 -16.64 -15.19
C SER A 497 20.43 -15.41 -14.43
N VAL A 498 20.82 -15.61 -13.18
CA VAL A 498 21.17 -14.52 -12.26
C VAL A 498 22.49 -14.87 -11.55
N ASN A 499 23.53 -15.01 -12.39
CA ASN A 499 24.94 -15.13 -11.99
C ASN A 499 25.55 -13.74 -11.80
N ASN A 500 26.65 -13.72 -11.05
CA ASN A 500 27.66 -12.66 -10.93
C ASN A 500 27.15 -11.29 -10.46
N LEU A 501 27.51 -10.87 -9.24
CA LEU A 501 26.80 -9.90 -8.41
C LEU A 501 27.34 -9.75 -6.92
N LEU A 502 28.35 -8.96 -6.51
CA LEU A 502 28.40 -8.05 -5.29
C LEU A 502 29.83 -7.73 -4.87
N VAL A 503 29.96 -6.50 -4.37
CA VAL A 503 31.09 -5.90 -3.65
C VAL A 503 30.52 -5.10 -2.48
#